data_AF-A0A2S9Q133-F1
#
_entry.id   AF-A0A2S9Q133-F1
#
_cell.length_a   1.000
_cell.length_b   1.000
_cell.length_c   1.000
_cell.angle_alpha   90.00
_cell.angle_beta   90.00
_cell.angle_gamma   90.00
#
_symmetry.space_group_name_H-M   'P 1'
#
loop_
_entity.id
_entity.type
_entity.pdbx_description
1 polymer ?
#
loop_
_entity_poly.entity_id
_entity_poly.type
_entity_poly.pdbx_seq_one_letter_code
_entity_poly.pdbx_strand_id
1 'polypeptide(L)'
;MSGFSVDRLEADHTVAHEAGAADKVVLLTAHAGTVAVVSGGRRKVYGPSQSSLAAQPGEAYSGQGCAACCTVAMFDPVLLTEVAATGACGGQ
;
A
#
# COMPACT_ATOMS: atom_id res chain seq x y z
N MET A 1 2.17 11.23 16.09
CA MET A 1 0.73 11.31 15.74
C MET A 1 0.40 10.05 14.96
N SER A 2 -0.51 9.21 15.49
CA SER A 2 -1.10 8.12 14.73
C SER A 2 -1.96 8.72 13.62
N GLY A 3 -2.01 8.06 12.47
CA GLY A 3 -2.73 8.57 11.31
C GLY A 3 -2.58 7.64 10.12
N PHE A 4 -3.36 7.91 9.09
CA PHE A 4 -3.21 7.26 7.81
C PHE A 4 -3.27 8.33 6.72
N SER A 5 -2.58 8.07 5.61
CA SER A 5 -2.70 8.86 4.40
C SER A 5 -3.24 7.97 3.30
N VAL A 6 -4.03 8.56 2.42
CA VAL A 6 -4.51 7.88 1.22
C VAL A 6 -4.17 8.77 0.04
N ASP A 7 -3.47 8.19 -0.91
CA ASP A 7 -3.13 8.82 -2.18
C ASP A 7 -3.80 8.05 -3.32
N ARG A 8 -4.24 8.78 -4.34
CA ARG A 8 -4.77 8.20 -5.57
C ARG A 8 -3.85 8.59 -6.71
N LEU A 9 -3.22 7.58 -7.30
CA LEU A 9 -2.36 7.74 -8.46
C LEU A 9 -3.14 7.33 -9.71
N GLU A 10 -3.16 8.23 -10.69
CA GLU A 10 -3.65 7.92 -12.03
C GLU A 10 -2.54 8.24 -13.02
N ALA A 11 -2.08 7.20 -13.71
CA ALA A 11 -1.09 7.32 -14.75
C ALA A 11 -1.59 6.59 -16.00
N ASP A 12 -1.64 7.29 -17.12
CA ASP A 12 -1.89 6.76 -18.46
C ASP A 12 -0.60 6.23 -19.13
N HIS A 13 0.55 6.46 -18.49
CA HIS A 13 1.88 6.01 -18.92
C HIS A 13 2.58 5.22 -17.80
N THR A 14 3.74 4.64 -18.11
CA THR A 14 4.53 3.90 -17.12
C THR A 14 5.19 4.86 -16.14
N VAL A 15 4.88 4.73 -14.85
CA VAL A 15 5.44 5.52 -13.76
C VAL A 15 6.22 4.59 -12.83
N ALA A 16 7.52 4.85 -12.69
CA ALA A 16 8.33 4.23 -11.65
C ALA A 16 8.35 5.14 -10.42
N HIS A 17 8.19 4.54 -9.25
CA HIS A 17 8.22 5.20 -7.97
C HIS A 17 9.23 4.49 -7.06
N GLU A 18 10.11 5.25 -6.46
CA GLU A 18 11.03 4.77 -5.42
C GLU A 18 10.56 5.39 -4.10
N ALA A 19 9.93 4.57 -3.25
CA ALA A 19 9.64 4.98 -1.89
C ALA A 19 10.79 4.53 -0.98
N GLY A 20 11.28 5.45 -0.16
CA GLY A 20 12.21 5.08 0.93
C GLY A 20 11.56 4.12 1.92
N ALA A 21 12.32 3.67 2.92
CA ALA A 21 11.78 2.89 4.03
C ALA A 21 10.66 3.69 4.70
N ALA A 22 9.42 3.25 4.51
CA ALA A 22 8.28 3.87 5.14
C ALA A 22 8.09 3.19 6.49
N ASP A 23 8.05 3.95 7.59
CA ASP A 23 7.61 3.46 8.91
C ASP A 23 6.10 3.19 8.96
N LYS A 24 5.49 2.90 7.80
CA LYS A 24 4.05 2.78 7.58
C LYS A 24 3.75 1.46 6.91
N VAL A 25 2.60 0.89 7.23
CA VAL A 25 2.02 -0.25 6.52
C VAL A 25 1.40 0.26 5.23
N VAL A 26 1.86 -0.24 4.08
CA VAL A 26 1.37 0.24 2.77
C VAL A 26 0.43 -0.78 2.15
N LEU A 27 -0.81 -0.36 1.90
CA LEU A 27 -1.83 -1.11 1.19
C LEU A 27 -2.03 -0.49 -0.19
N LEU A 28 -1.93 -1.33 -1.23
CA LEU A 28 -2.16 -0.89 -2.60
C LEU A 28 -3.41 -1.55 -3.16
N THR A 29 -4.26 -0.75 -3.79
CA THR A 29 -5.45 -1.21 -4.51
C THR A 29 -5.36 -0.73 -5.95
N ALA A 30 -5.23 -1.65 -6.90
CA ALA A 30 -5.28 -1.30 -8.30
C ALA A 30 -6.73 -1.32 -8.79
N HIS A 31 -7.20 -0.21 -9.36
CA HIS A 31 -8.55 -0.06 -9.92
C HIS A 31 -8.57 -0.34 -11.43
N ALA A 32 -7.52 0.08 -12.13
CA ALA A 32 -7.30 -0.19 -13.54
C ALA A 32 -5.81 -0.37 -13.83
N GLY A 33 -5.49 -1.11 -14.90
CA GLY A 33 -4.12 -1.39 -15.29
C GLY A 33 -3.41 -2.39 -14.37
N THR A 34 -2.09 -2.31 -14.33
CA THR A 34 -1.26 -3.22 -13.53
C THR A 34 -0.21 -2.44 -12.76
N VAL A 35 -0.04 -2.78 -11.48
CA VAL A 35 0.98 -2.18 -10.62
C VAL A 35 1.93 -3.27 -10.13
N ALA A 36 3.20 -3.17 -10.49
CA ALA A 36 4.24 -4.00 -9.92
C ALA A 36 4.86 -3.29 -8.71
N VAL A 37 5.05 -3.99 -7.60
CA VAL A 37 5.78 -3.48 -6.43
C VAL A 37 6.86 -4.47 -6.05
N VAL A 38 8.06 -3.96 -5.83
CA VAL A 38 9.18 -4.69 -5.25
C VAL A 38 9.35 -4.22 -3.82
N SER A 39 9.18 -5.13 -2.86
CA SER A 39 9.41 -4.87 -1.43
C SER A 39 10.23 -6.04 -0.89
N GLY A 40 11.31 -5.76 -0.15
CA GLY A 40 12.07 -6.82 0.54
C GLY A 40 12.66 -7.85 -0.43
N GLY A 41 13.03 -7.40 -1.63
CA GLY A 41 13.53 -8.23 -2.73
C GLY A 41 12.48 -9.10 -3.42
N ARG A 42 11.19 -8.99 -3.06
CA ARG A 42 10.08 -9.73 -3.69
C ARG A 42 9.27 -8.81 -4.58
N ARG A 43 9.09 -9.22 -5.85
CA ARG A 43 8.19 -8.55 -6.79
C ARG A 43 6.78 -9.12 -6.68
N LYS A 44 5.80 -8.27 -6.43
CA LYS A 44 4.37 -8.56 -6.50
C LYS A 44 3.74 -7.75 -7.61
N VAL A 45 2.74 -8.31 -8.28
CA VAL A 45 1.97 -7.64 -9.33
C VAL A 45 0.51 -7.61 -8.90
N TYR A 46 -0.07 -6.42 -8.91
CA TYR A 46 -1.45 -6.15 -8.55
C TYR A 46 -2.25 -5.83 -9.80
N GLY A 47 -3.25 -6.67 -10.06
CA GLY A 47 -4.23 -6.46 -11.12
C GLY A 47 -5.46 -5.70 -10.61
N PRO A 48 -6.39 -5.33 -11.52
CA PRO A 48 -7.56 -4.54 -11.18
C PRO A 48 -8.45 -5.23 -10.15
N SER A 49 -9.09 -4.42 -9.29
CA SER A 49 -10.01 -4.82 -8.22
C SER A 49 -9.39 -5.63 -7.08
N GLN A 50 -8.05 -5.67 -6.97
CA GLN A 50 -7.37 -6.36 -5.88
C GLN A 50 -6.70 -5.35 -4.93
N SER A 51 -7.00 -5.48 -3.64
CA SER A 51 -6.27 -4.82 -2.56
C SER A 51 -5.28 -5.79 -1.94
N SER A 52 -4.04 -5.38 -1.73
CA SER A 52 -3.01 -6.25 -1.15
C SER A 52 -1.90 -5.45 -0.48
N LEU A 53 -1.27 -6.10 0.51
CA LEU A 53 -0.18 -5.51 1.29
C LEU A 53 1.07 -5.37 0.41
N ALA A 54 1.46 -4.11 0.19
CA ALA A 54 2.58 -3.73 -0.65
C ALA A 54 3.91 -3.78 0.11
N ALA A 55 3.97 -3.20 1.32
CA ALA A 55 5.18 -3.15 2.14
C ALA A 55 4.86 -3.21 3.65
N GLN A 56 5.77 -3.80 4.42
CA GLN A 56 5.75 -3.76 5.89
C GLN A 56 6.48 -2.52 6.43
N PRO A 57 6.25 -2.11 7.68
CA PRO A 57 6.93 -0.97 8.28
C PRO A 57 8.44 -1.18 8.33
N GLY A 58 9.20 -0.15 7.97
CA GLY A 58 10.66 -0.17 7.93
C GLY A 58 11.25 -0.83 6.67
N GLU A 59 10.39 -1.29 5.75
CA GLU A 59 10.80 -1.90 4.49
C GLU A 59 10.78 -0.85 3.37
N ALA A 60 11.92 -0.67 2.70
CA ALA A 60 11.96 0.12 1.47
C ALA A 60 11.22 -0.65 0.36
N TYR A 61 10.41 0.06 -0.41
CA TYR A 61 9.69 -0.53 -1.53
C TYR A 61 9.75 0.38 -2.76
N SER A 62 9.93 -0.23 -3.92
CA SER A 62 9.81 0.47 -5.21
C SER A 62 8.62 -0.07 -5.98
N GLY A 63 7.94 0.81 -6.70
CA GLY A 63 6.76 0.50 -7.50
C GLY A 63 6.98 0.87 -8.96
N GLN A 64 6.35 0.14 -9.86
CA GLN A 64 6.19 0.52 -11.25
C GLN A 64 4.73 0.31 -11.64
N GLY A 65 4.01 1.40 -11.87
CA GLY A 65 2.68 1.40 -12.46
C GLY A 65 2.79 1.46 -13.98
N CYS A 66 1.98 0.68 -14.70
CA CYS A 66 1.84 0.77 -16.15
C CYS A 66 0.38 1.02 -16.48
N ALA A 67 0.06 2.20 -17.03
CA ALA A 67 -1.29 2.63 -17.38
C ALA A 67 -2.30 2.34 -16.24
N ALA A 68 -1.93 2.70 -15.01
CA ALA A 68 -2.59 2.26 -13.80
C ALA A 68 -3.32 3.40 -13.08
N CYS A 69 -4.54 3.09 -12.65
CA CYS A 69 -5.25 3.85 -11.62
C CYS A 69 -5.18 3.03 -10.33
N CYS A 70 -4.51 3.54 -9.30
CA CYS A 70 -4.40 2.85 -8.02
C CYS A 70 -4.57 3.79 -6.83
N THR A 71 -5.04 3.22 -5.73
CA THR A 71 -5.06 3.87 -4.42
C THR A 71 -3.97 3.27 -3.56
N VAL A 72 -3.14 4.13 -2.98
CA VAL A 72 -2.10 3.77 -2.01
C VAL A 72 -2.53 4.32 -0.66
N ALA A 73 -2.82 3.42 0.27
CA ALA A 73 -3.14 3.78 1.65
C ALA A 73 -1.94 3.43 2.55
N MET A 74 -1.44 4.40 3.31
CA MET A 74 -0.33 4.22 4.23
C MET A 74 -0.85 4.39 5.65
N PHE A 75 -0.71 3.35 6.46
CA PHE A 75 -1.22 3.32 7.82
C PHE A 75 -0.07 3.36 8.83
N ASP A 76 -0.24 4.15 9.89
CA ASP A 76 0.63 4.04 11.05
C ASP A 76 0.41 2.68 11.76
N PRO A 77 1.47 1.92 12.08
CA PRO A 77 1.34 0.66 12.82
C PRO A 77 0.64 0.80 14.16
N VAL A 78 0.80 1.95 14.85
CA VAL A 78 0.11 2.25 16.11
C VAL A 78 -1.40 2.34 15.88
N LEU A 79 -1.83 2.98 14.79
CA LEU A 79 -3.25 3.05 14.43
C LEU A 79 -3.83 1.66 14.15
N LEU A 80 -3.10 0.80 13.42
CA LEU A 80 -3.56 -0.56 13.15
C LEU A 80 -3.66 -1.40 14.43
N THR A 81 -2.77 -1.16 15.40
CA THR A 81 -2.82 -1.81 16.71
C THR A 81 -4.06 -1.41 17.50
N GLU A 82 -4.41 -0.12 17.51
CA GLU A 82 -5.64 0.39 18.15
C GLU A 82 -6.91 -0.18 17.49
N VAL A 83 -6.95 -0.24 16.16
CA VAL A 83 -8.08 -0.82 15.41
C VAL A 83 -8.22 -2.31 15.71
N ALA A 84 -7.12 -3.06 15.73
CA ALA A 84 -7.13 -4.49 16.06
C ALA A 84 -7.64 -4.73 17.49
N ALA A 85 -7.22 -3.93 18.47
CA ALA A 85 -7.70 -3.99 19.83
C ALA A 85 -9.22 -3.68 19.92
N THR A 86 -9.69 -2.69 19.17
CA THR A 86 -11.12 -2.33 19.12
C THR A 86 -11.96 -3.45 18.49
N GLY A 87 -11.49 -4.04 17.39
CA GLY A 87 -12.16 -5.16 16.72
C GLY A 87 -12.21 -6.44 17.57
N ALA A 88 -11.18 -6.68 18.39
CA ALA A 88 -11.16 -7.80 19.33
C ALA A 88 -12.15 -7.63 20.49
N CYS A 89 -12.38 -6.41 20.96
CA CYS A 89 -13.34 -6.12 22.04
C CYS A 89 -14.80 -6.04 21.55
N GLY A 90 -15.05 -5.76 20.27
CA GLY A 90 -16.41 -5.66 19.70
C GLY A 90 -16.97 -6.97 19.13
N GLY A 91 -16.23 -8.08 19.23
CA GLY A 91 -16.60 -9.40 18.70
C GLY A 91 -17.20 -10.39 19.71
N GLN A 92 -17.65 -9.93 20.88
CA GLN A 92 -18.35 -10.75 21.88
C GLN A 92 -19.83 -10.40 21.97
#